data_AF-A0A952R9Z6-F1
#
_entry.id   AF-A0A952R9Z6-F1
#
_cell.length_a   1.000
_cell.length_b   1.000
_cell.length_c   1.000
_cell.angle_alpha   90.00
_cell.angle_beta   90.00
_cell.angle_gamma   90.00
#
_symmetry.space_group_name_H-M   'P 1'
#
loop_
_entity.id
_entity.type
_entity.pdbx_description
1 polymer ?
#
loop_
_entity_poly.entity_id
_entity_poly.type
_entity_poly.pdbx_seq_one_letter_code
_entity_poly.pdbx_strand_id
1 'polypeptide(L)'
;MRERAGRERECLGEGAPSEGACSLPACSAPGGFASEGLGLGGVGVALRGLSQYTCLLGAAFLLSCGPPPKAPEPETPAVARRSKAAVDDCAEQPGKPPPKPLEREYQGVAKAARCDREVYTIMGGVVHSLGVPCEHCHVPGDYRAMTHKKHVANWMATELIPALRTKTGRDVECRDCHRVGEEGTPKPLGKDRERGEVLEWMNLQLVARFETKDGGALHCKACHGGTLGSPEFRSKVILADIMGDNSFSIQVASGAPDSGVETPGDGEADGELEGDSLDAGVLPVER
;
A
#
# COMPACT_ATOMS: atom_id res chain seq x y z
N MET A 1 -13.36 25.81 -1.38
CA MET A 1 -12.78 25.20 -2.60
C MET A 1 -11.70 26.11 -3.21
N ARG A 2 -10.61 26.40 -2.50
CA ARG A 2 -9.39 27.04 -3.02
C ARG A 2 -8.25 26.73 -2.04
N GLU A 3 -7.04 26.55 -2.59
CA GLU A 3 -5.75 26.31 -1.89
C GLU A 3 -5.40 24.88 -1.46
N ARG A 4 -5.13 23.98 -2.44
CA ARG A 4 -4.14 22.89 -2.30
C ARG A 4 -3.44 22.63 -3.65
N ALA A 5 -2.80 23.65 -4.20
CA ALA A 5 -1.89 23.52 -5.33
C ALA A 5 -0.50 23.98 -4.87
N GLY A 6 0.38 23.05 -4.49
CA GLY A 6 1.71 23.45 -4.02
C GLY A 6 2.59 22.37 -3.38
N ARG A 7 2.44 21.08 -3.70
CA ARG A 7 3.36 20.04 -3.19
C ARG A 7 3.56 18.86 -4.14
N GLU A 8 3.63 19.12 -5.45
CA GLU A 8 3.85 18.11 -6.51
C GLU A 8 5.12 18.33 -7.35
N ARG A 9 6.06 19.21 -6.95
CA ARG A 9 7.28 19.44 -7.74
C ARG A 9 8.52 19.42 -6.86
N GLU A 10 8.98 18.22 -6.53
CA GLU A 10 10.35 17.96 -6.05
C GLU A 10 10.58 16.44 -6.07
N CYS A 11 10.53 15.86 -7.28
CA CYS A 11 11.05 14.51 -7.53
C CYS A 11 12.13 14.54 -8.64
N LEU A 12 12.61 15.73 -8.98
CA LEU A 12 13.70 15.94 -9.93
C LEU A 12 14.99 15.98 -9.13
N GLY A 13 15.68 14.85 -9.03
CA GLY A 13 17.03 14.81 -8.47
C GLY A 13 18.04 15.29 -9.50
N GLU A 14 18.66 16.44 -9.25
CA GLU A 14 20.04 16.77 -9.63
C GLU A 14 20.65 17.55 -8.44
N GLY A 15 21.95 17.34 -8.20
CA GLY A 15 22.57 17.50 -6.88
C GLY A 15 22.88 18.92 -6.41
N ALA A 16 22.97 19.08 -5.08
CA ALA A 16 24.00 19.82 -4.32
C ALA A 16 23.52 20.03 -2.86
N PRO A 17 24.43 20.07 -1.86
CA PRO A 17 24.06 20.19 -0.46
C PRO A 17 23.87 21.67 -0.08
N SER A 18 22.72 22.02 0.46
CA SER A 18 22.56 23.26 1.23
C SER A 18 22.07 22.91 2.63
N GLU A 19 22.97 23.09 3.59
CA GLU A 19 22.70 23.08 5.01
C GLU A 19 21.60 24.10 5.34
N GLY A 20 20.51 23.63 5.92
CA GLY A 20 19.37 24.46 6.29
C GLY A 20 18.65 23.82 7.47
N ALA A 21 19.11 24.15 8.67
CA ALA A 21 18.48 23.75 9.92
C ALA A 21 17.02 24.24 9.96
N CYS A 22 16.07 23.29 9.97
CA CYS A 22 14.68 23.56 10.33
C CYS A 22 14.49 23.26 11.82
N SER A 23 14.51 24.30 12.65
CA SER A 23 13.99 24.24 14.03
C SER A 23 12.51 23.87 14.01
N LEU A 24 12.17 22.74 14.60
CA LEU A 24 10.80 22.34 14.90
C LEU A 24 10.32 23.06 16.18
N PRO A 25 9.10 23.62 16.22
CA PRO A 25 8.49 24.03 17.48
C PRO A 25 7.96 22.80 18.24
N ALA A 26 8.27 22.76 19.53
CA ALA A 26 7.78 21.77 20.48
C ALA A 26 6.26 21.85 20.64
N CYS A 27 5.56 20.75 20.37
CA CYS A 27 4.16 20.58 20.78
C CYS A 27 4.13 19.80 22.09
N SER A 28 3.81 20.52 23.17
CA SER A 28 3.47 19.96 24.48
C SER A 28 2.18 19.14 24.40
N ALA A 29 2.23 17.91 24.90
CA ALA A 29 1.05 17.07 25.12
C ALA A 29 0.40 17.40 26.47
N PRO A 30 -0.94 17.45 26.56
CA PRO A 30 -1.63 17.28 27.83
C PRO A 30 -2.28 15.90 27.94
N GLY A 31 -2.13 15.33 29.14
CA GLY A 31 -3.23 14.64 29.81
C GLY A 31 -3.30 13.13 29.62
N GLY A 32 -2.80 12.41 30.63
CA GLY A 32 -3.11 11.00 30.81
C GLY A 32 -4.56 10.79 31.23
N PHE A 33 -5.11 9.65 30.82
CA PHE A 33 -6.29 9.06 31.45
C PHE A 33 -5.86 7.77 32.14
N ALA A 34 -5.95 7.81 33.46
CA ALA A 34 -5.90 6.65 34.32
C ALA A 34 -7.14 5.80 34.08
N SER A 35 -6.96 4.54 33.73
CA SER A 35 -8.02 3.53 33.74
C SER A 35 -7.87 2.71 35.03
N GLU A 36 -8.61 3.12 36.05
CA GLU A 36 -8.85 2.33 37.26
C GLU A 36 -9.82 1.18 36.95
N GLY A 37 -9.51 0.00 37.50
CA GLY A 37 -10.29 -1.21 37.32
C GLY A 37 -11.47 -1.34 38.29
N LEU A 38 -12.49 -2.05 37.84
CA LEU A 38 -13.49 -2.79 38.62
C LEU A 38 -13.86 -3.98 37.70
N GLY A 39 -13.89 -5.23 38.11
CA GLY A 39 -14.38 -5.76 39.37
C GLY A 39 -15.46 -6.80 39.03
N LEU A 40 -15.12 -8.07 39.23
CA LEU A 40 -15.94 -9.23 39.55
C LEU A 40 -17.48 -9.10 39.44
N GLY A 41 -18.12 -10.05 38.75
CA GLY A 41 -19.56 -10.25 38.87
C GLY A 41 -20.12 -11.36 38.00
N GLY A 42 -19.85 -12.62 38.37
CA GLY A 42 -20.60 -13.75 37.83
C GLY A 42 -22.05 -13.70 38.26
N VAL A 43 -22.97 -13.73 37.30
CA VAL A 43 -24.39 -13.99 37.56
C VAL A 43 -24.82 -15.11 36.62
N GLY A 44 -24.82 -16.33 37.16
CA GLY A 44 -25.47 -17.46 36.51
C GLY A 44 -26.98 -17.24 36.52
N VAL A 45 -27.56 -16.97 35.35
CA VAL A 45 -29.01 -16.94 35.18
C VAL A 45 -29.43 -18.23 34.51
N ALA A 46 -29.87 -19.17 35.33
CA ALA A 46 -30.69 -20.28 34.90
C ALA A 46 -32.10 -19.75 34.61
N LEU A 47 -32.46 -19.59 33.34
CA LEU A 47 -33.85 -19.37 32.92
C LEU A 47 -34.31 -20.54 32.06
N ARG A 48 -34.78 -21.57 32.77
CA ARG A 48 -35.73 -22.56 32.27
C ARG A 48 -37.05 -21.85 31.97
N GLY A 49 -37.56 -22.08 30.77
CA GLY A 49 -39.00 -22.16 30.51
C GLY A 49 -39.75 -20.85 30.42
N LEU A 50 -39.95 -20.36 29.19
CA LEU A 50 -41.12 -19.58 28.79
C LEU A 50 -41.47 -19.97 27.34
N SER A 51 -42.08 -21.16 27.23
CA SER A 51 -42.52 -21.81 25.97
C SER A 51 -44.03 -21.65 25.72
N GLN A 52 -44.71 -20.63 26.28
CA GLN A 52 -46.19 -20.61 26.28
C GLN A 52 -46.89 -19.25 26.12
N TYR A 53 -46.28 -18.24 25.48
CA TYR A 53 -46.99 -16.99 25.18
C TYR A 53 -46.85 -16.54 23.72
N THR A 54 -47.15 -17.45 22.79
CA THR A 54 -47.00 -17.24 21.34
C THR A 54 -48.32 -17.22 20.56
N CYS A 55 -49.47 -16.89 21.17
CA CYS A 55 -50.76 -17.05 20.45
C CYS A 55 -51.76 -15.89 20.40
N LEU A 56 -51.59 -14.73 21.04
CA LEU A 56 -52.68 -13.74 21.06
C LEU A 56 -52.25 -12.26 20.96
N LEU A 57 -51.46 -11.91 19.95
CA LEU A 57 -51.36 -10.52 19.45
C LEU A 57 -51.29 -10.54 17.93
N GLY A 58 -52.33 -11.12 17.32
CA GLY A 58 -52.66 -10.92 15.93
C GLY A 58 -53.52 -9.68 15.73
N ALA A 59 -53.37 -9.08 14.54
CA ALA A 59 -54.32 -8.21 13.86
C ALA A 59 -54.33 -6.68 14.15
N ALA A 60 -53.19 -6.00 13.99
CA ALA A 60 -53.20 -4.53 13.86
C ALA A 60 -52.13 -3.92 12.90
N PHE A 61 -51.68 -4.65 11.87
CA PHE A 61 -50.80 -4.08 10.83
C PHE A 61 -51.24 -4.44 9.40
N LEU A 62 -52.52 -4.28 9.11
CA LEU A 62 -53.01 -4.19 7.74
C LEU A 62 -53.34 -2.72 7.46
N LEU A 63 -52.87 -2.21 6.31
CA LEU A 63 -53.22 -0.92 5.68
C LEU A 63 -52.19 0.24 5.74
N SER A 64 -50.89 -0.02 5.88
CA SER A 64 -49.90 0.91 5.33
C SER A 64 -49.53 0.50 3.90
N CYS A 65 -50.45 0.73 2.96
CA CYS A 65 -50.13 0.72 1.53
C CYS A 65 -49.32 1.98 1.23
N GLY A 66 -48.02 1.91 1.53
CA GLY A 66 -47.06 2.87 0.99
C GLY A 66 -47.10 2.84 -0.53
N PRO A 67 -46.90 3.99 -1.21
CA PRO A 67 -46.88 4.04 -2.66
C PRO A 67 -45.92 2.99 -3.21
N PRO A 68 -46.27 2.31 -4.32
CA PRO A 68 -45.42 1.29 -4.91
C PRO A 68 -44.02 1.88 -5.14
N PRO A 69 -42.94 1.15 -4.83
CA PRO A 69 -41.59 1.61 -5.08
C PRO A 69 -41.51 2.07 -6.53
N LYS A 70 -41.17 3.35 -6.73
CA LYS A 70 -41.02 3.94 -8.06
C LYS A 70 -40.11 3.00 -8.85
N ALA A 71 -40.62 2.44 -9.94
CA ALA A 71 -39.85 1.54 -10.79
C ALA A 71 -38.49 2.20 -11.05
N PRO A 72 -37.37 1.46 -10.94
CA PRO A 72 -36.05 2.03 -11.17
C PRO A 72 -36.09 2.71 -12.53
N GLU A 73 -35.95 4.04 -12.49
CA GLU A 73 -35.95 4.87 -13.67
C GLU A 73 -34.84 4.28 -14.56
N PRO A 74 -35.14 3.91 -15.82
CA PRO A 74 -34.17 3.28 -16.69
C PRO A 74 -32.93 4.16 -16.69
N GLU A 75 -31.85 3.66 -16.11
CA GLU A 75 -30.62 4.42 -15.98
C GLU A 75 -30.26 4.89 -17.38
N THR A 76 -30.37 6.21 -17.60
CA THR A 76 -29.95 6.83 -18.86
C THR A 76 -28.57 6.27 -19.15
N PRO A 77 -28.37 5.59 -20.29
CA PRO A 77 -27.13 4.87 -20.57
C PRO A 77 -26.00 5.85 -20.32
N ALA A 78 -25.20 5.56 -19.29
CA ALA A 78 -24.13 6.42 -18.85
C ALA A 78 -23.33 6.78 -20.09
N VAL A 79 -23.38 8.05 -20.49
CA VAL A 79 -22.65 8.55 -21.65
C VAL A 79 -21.22 8.12 -21.40
N ALA A 80 -20.78 7.10 -22.15
CA ALA A 80 -19.48 6.48 -21.96
C ALA A 80 -18.48 7.62 -22.08
N ARG A 81 -17.91 8.06 -20.95
CA ARG A 81 -16.84 9.04 -20.94
C ARG A 81 -15.80 8.42 -21.85
N ARG A 82 -15.65 9.02 -23.04
CA ARG A 82 -14.69 8.64 -24.05
C ARG A 82 -13.36 8.56 -23.32
N SER A 83 -12.94 7.34 -22.99
CA SER A 83 -11.62 7.11 -22.41
C SER A 83 -10.69 7.72 -23.44
N LYS A 84 -9.99 8.81 -23.06
CA LYS A 84 -8.88 9.29 -23.88
C LYS A 84 -8.04 8.04 -24.11
N ALA A 85 -7.86 7.66 -25.38
CA ALA A 85 -7.01 6.52 -25.72
C ALA A 85 -5.74 6.66 -24.89
N ALA A 86 -5.39 5.58 -24.16
CA ALA A 86 -4.23 5.60 -23.29
C ALA A 86 -3.04 6.16 -24.08
N VAL A 87 -2.43 7.22 -23.57
CA VAL A 87 -1.26 7.82 -24.23
C VAL A 87 -0.17 6.75 -24.20
N ASP A 88 0.31 6.33 -25.37
CA ASP A 88 1.45 5.43 -25.43
C ASP A 88 2.71 6.21 -25.05
N ASP A 89 3.17 6.03 -23.81
CA ASP A 89 4.36 6.72 -23.29
C ASP A 89 5.66 6.31 -23.99
N CYS A 90 5.66 5.17 -24.68
CA CYS A 90 6.81 4.66 -25.41
C CYS A 90 6.73 4.89 -26.91
N ALA A 91 5.64 5.50 -27.42
CA ALA A 91 5.56 5.90 -28.82
C ALA A 91 6.49 7.09 -29.10
N GLU A 92 7.20 7.02 -30.22
CA GLU A 92 7.99 8.13 -30.72
C GLU A 92 7.09 9.32 -31.04
N GLN A 93 7.50 10.50 -30.59
CA GLN A 93 6.79 11.76 -30.84
C GLN A 93 7.62 12.61 -31.81
N PRO A 94 7.01 13.17 -32.88
CA PRO A 94 7.74 14.02 -33.81
C PRO A 94 8.46 15.18 -33.10
N GLY A 95 9.77 15.31 -33.35
CA GLY A 95 10.60 16.37 -32.78
C GLY A 95 11.03 16.16 -31.33
N LYS A 96 10.73 15.03 -30.70
CA LYS A 96 11.29 14.64 -29.39
C LYS A 96 12.26 13.47 -29.57
N PRO A 97 13.32 13.38 -28.74
CA PRO A 97 14.15 12.19 -28.69
C PRO A 97 13.30 10.94 -28.44
N PRO A 98 13.67 9.78 -29.02
CA PRO A 98 12.97 8.53 -28.75
C PRO A 98 13.06 8.19 -27.25
N PRO A 99 12.03 7.58 -26.66
CA PRO A 99 12.05 7.20 -25.26
C PRO A 99 13.16 6.18 -25.02
N LYS A 100 13.90 6.38 -23.92
CA LYS A 100 15.01 5.49 -23.56
C LYS A 100 14.47 4.07 -23.31
N PRO A 101 15.06 3.03 -23.91
CA PRO A 101 14.71 1.66 -23.59
C PRO A 101 15.01 1.40 -22.11
N LEU A 102 14.33 0.42 -21.52
CA LEU A 102 14.58 0.09 -20.12
C LEU A 102 16.05 -0.31 -19.92
N GLU A 103 16.71 0.35 -18.98
CA GLU A 103 18.09 -0.02 -18.59
C GLU A 103 18.15 -1.40 -17.92
N ARG A 104 17.01 -1.91 -17.45
CA ARG A 104 16.87 -3.15 -16.70
C ARG A 104 15.46 -3.70 -16.76
N GLU A 105 15.33 -4.99 -16.48
CA GLU A 105 14.02 -5.60 -16.25
C GLU A 105 13.48 -5.19 -14.87
N TYR A 106 12.24 -4.71 -14.84
CA TYR A 106 11.53 -4.35 -13.62
C TYR A 106 10.68 -5.53 -13.13
N GLN A 107 10.54 -5.65 -11.82
CA GLN A 107 9.68 -6.65 -11.19
C GLN A 107 8.44 -6.00 -10.57
N GLY A 108 7.43 -6.83 -10.31
CA GLY A 108 6.22 -6.43 -9.59
C GLY A 108 5.43 -5.35 -10.32
N VAL A 109 5.22 -4.21 -9.67
CA VAL A 109 4.32 -3.15 -10.15
C VAL A 109 4.73 -2.58 -11.52
N ALA A 110 6.03 -2.46 -11.80
CA ALA A 110 6.53 -1.94 -13.08
C ALA A 110 6.92 -3.04 -14.09
N LYS A 111 6.57 -4.31 -13.85
CA LYS A 111 6.96 -5.42 -14.73
C LYS A 111 6.51 -5.24 -16.18
N ALA A 112 5.36 -4.60 -16.40
CA ALA A 112 4.79 -4.38 -17.73
C ALA A 112 5.35 -3.15 -18.46
N ALA A 113 6.25 -2.37 -17.85
CA ALA A 113 6.84 -1.21 -18.51
C ALA A 113 7.65 -1.64 -19.74
N ARG A 114 7.67 -0.81 -20.79
CA ARG A 114 8.43 -1.03 -22.03
C ARG A 114 9.58 -0.03 -22.20
N CYS A 115 9.50 1.12 -21.54
CA CYS A 115 10.51 2.18 -21.57
C CYS A 115 10.56 2.90 -20.22
N ASP A 116 11.66 3.62 -19.93
CA ASP A 116 11.86 4.26 -18.63
C ASP A 116 10.75 5.27 -18.32
N ARG A 117 10.25 5.96 -19.34
CA ARG A 117 9.12 6.89 -19.20
C ARG A 117 7.86 6.23 -18.65
N GLU A 118 7.54 5.03 -19.13
CA GLU A 118 6.36 4.27 -18.67
C GLU A 118 6.53 3.80 -17.22
N VAL A 119 7.75 3.49 -16.77
CA VAL A 119 8.03 3.21 -15.36
C VAL A 119 7.64 4.40 -14.48
N TYR A 120 8.02 5.63 -14.88
CA TYR A 120 7.66 6.84 -14.15
C TYR A 120 6.15 7.09 -14.15
N THR A 121 5.46 6.85 -15.27
CA THR A 121 3.99 6.97 -15.33
C THR A 121 3.31 5.97 -14.40
N ILE A 122 3.74 4.71 -14.41
CA ILE A 122 3.20 3.66 -13.53
C ILE A 122 3.43 4.05 -12.06
N MET A 123 4.65 4.43 -11.69
CA MET A 123 5.00 4.81 -10.31
C MET A 123 4.27 6.07 -9.85
N GLY A 124 4.10 7.06 -10.72
CA GLY A 124 3.29 8.25 -10.44
C GLY A 124 1.83 7.89 -10.16
N GLY A 125 1.26 6.95 -10.92
CA GLY A 125 -0.09 6.43 -10.69
C GLY A 125 -0.24 5.70 -9.34
N VAL A 126 0.79 4.96 -8.93
CA VAL A 126 0.83 4.26 -7.63
C VAL A 126 0.88 5.28 -6.49
N VAL A 127 1.82 6.22 -6.53
CA VAL A 127 1.95 7.31 -5.54
C VAL A 127 0.64 8.08 -5.42
N HIS A 128 0.04 8.46 -6.54
CA HIS A 128 -1.24 9.17 -6.57
C HIS A 128 -2.39 8.35 -5.97
N SER A 129 -2.45 7.04 -6.26
CA SER A 129 -3.52 6.17 -5.78
C SER A 129 -3.39 5.86 -4.29
N LEU A 130 -2.16 5.73 -3.79
CA LEU A 130 -1.86 5.44 -2.40
C LEU A 130 -1.84 6.68 -1.51
N GLY A 131 -1.58 7.87 -2.07
CA GLY A 131 -1.41 9.11 -1.31
C GLY A 131 -0.16 9.11 -0.43
N VAL A 132 0.88 8.37 -0.82
CA VAL A 132 2.16 8.27 -0.08
C VAL A 132 3.32 8.72 -0.95
N PRO A 133 4.38 9.31 -0.37
CA PRO A 133 5.55 9.72 -1.12
C PRO A 133 6.40 8.50 -1.54
N CYS A 134 7.35 8.70 -2.46
CA CYS A 134 8.20 7.64 -3.02
C CYS A 134 8.99 6.89 -1.94
N GLU A 135 9.50 7.61 -0.95
CA GLU A 135 10.28 7.11 0.19
C GLU A 135 9.44 6.22 1.10
N HIS A 136 8.11 6.18 0.93
CA HIS A 136 7.28 5.24 1.66
C HIS A 136 7.66 3.80 1.34
N CYS A 137 7.95 3.48 0.08
CA CYS A 137 8.29 2.14 -0.39
C CYS A 137 9.77 1.98 -0.74
N HIS A 138 10.48 3.06 -1.03
CA HIS A 138 11.87 3.04 -1.47
C HIS A 138 12.84 3.56 -0.41
N VAL A 139 14.09 3.10 -0.47
CA VAL A 139 15.18 3.70 0.29
C VAL A 139 15.71 4.90 -0.50
N PRO A 140 15.79 6.12 0.09
CA PRO A 140 16.38 7.26 -0.59
C PRO A 140 17.80 6.93 -1.08
N GLY A 141 18.08 7.19 -2.35
CA GLY A 141 19.37 6.85 -2.98
C GLY A 141 19.50 5.41 -3.49
N ASP A 142 18.68 4.48 -3.01
CA ASP A 142 18.62 3.10 -3.52
C ASP A 142 17.18 2.64 -3.77
N TYR A 143 16.65 3.02 -4.94
CA TYR A 143 15.33 2.59 -5.40
C TYR A 143 15.30 1.10 -5.77
N ARG A 144 16.46 0.43 -5.88
CA ARG A 144 16.56 -0.99 -6.22
C ARG A 144 16.33 -1.86 -4.99
N ALA A 145 16.78 -1.44 -3.82
CA ALA A 145 16.55 -2.11 -2.55
C ALA A 145 15.11 -2.63 -2.41
N MET A 146 14.98 -3.89 -1.99
CA MET A 146 13.69 -4.51 -1.71
C MET A 146 13.32 -4.26 -0.25
N THR A 147 12.50 -3.23 0.00
CA THR A 147 11.92 -3.02 1.33
C THR A 147 10.73 -3.96 1.55
N HIS A 148 10.34 -4.21 2.80
CA HIS A 148 9.13 -4.98 3.11
C HIS A 148 7.89 -4.39 2.39
N LYS A 149 7.72 -3.07 2.40
CA LYS A 149 6.58 -2.40 1.75
C LYS A 149 6.60 -2.55 0.23
N LYS A 150 7.78 -2.45 -0.39
CA LYS A 150 7.95 -2.71 -1.83
C LYS A 150 7.63 -4.15 -2.19
N HIS A 151 8.03 -5.11 -1.36
CA HIS A 151 7.68 -6.51 -1.52
C HIS A 151 6.16 -6.74 -1.45
N VAL A 152 5.47 -6.13 -0.47
CA VAL A 152 3.99 -6.18 -0.36
C VAL A 152 3.34 -5.57 -1.60
N ALA A 153 3.79 -4.40 -2.07
CA ALA A 153 3.26 -3.75 -3.26
C ALA A 153 3.43 -4.60 -4.52
N ASN A 154 4.60 -5.25 -4.67
CA ASN A 154 4.85 -6.17 -5.78
C ASN A 154 3.91 -7.38 -5.73
N TRP A 155 3.75 -8.02 -4.56
CA TRP A 155 2.81 -9.13 -4.39
C TRP A 155 1.37 -8.70 -4.69
N MET A 156 0.95 -7.51 -4.26
CA MET A 156 -0.38 -6.99 -4.55
C MET A 156 -0.61 -6.85 -6.06
N ALA A 157 0.37 -6.30 -6.79
CA ALA A 157 0.25 -6.07 -8.23
C ALA A 157 0.31 -7.36 -9.06
N THR A 158 1.08 -8.37 -8.64
CA THR A 158 1.25 -9.62 -9.41
C THR A 158 0.24 -10.70 -9.03
N GLU A 159 -0.14 -10.78 -7.76
CA GLU A 159 -0.97 -11.86 -7.24
C GLU A 159 -2.39 -11.40 -6.93
N LEU A 160 -2.54 -10.36 -6.09
CA LEU A 160 -3.83 -10.00 -5.53
C LEU A 160 -4.74 -9.30 -6.55
N ILE A 161 -4.29 -8.17 -7.10
CA ILE A 161 -5.10 -7.34 -8.00
C ILE A 161 -5.58 -8.14 -9.23
N PRO A 162 -4.72 -8.92 -9.92
CA PRO A 162 -5.15 -9.68 -11.09
C PRO A 162 -6.17 -10.78 -10.81
N ALA A 163 -6.27 -11.23 -9.55
CA ALA A 163 -7.23 -12.25 -9.10
C ALA A 163 -8.60 -11.67 -8.72
N LEU A 164 -8.74 -10.35 -8.67
CA LEU A 164 -9.93 -9.66 -8.19
C LEU A 164 -10.62 -8.83 -9.27
N ARG A 165 -11.92 -8.65 -9.11
CA ARG A 165 -12.75 -7.68 -9.83
C ARG A 165 -13.69 -6.97 -8.88
N THR A 166 -14.07 -5.76 -9.23
CA THR A 166 -15.19 -5.09 -8.55
C THR A 166 -16.49 -5.83 -8.84
N LYS A 167 -17.49 -5.73 -7.97
CA LYS A 167 -18.86 -6.23 -8.24
C LYS A 167 -19.52 -5.64 -9.49
N THR A 168 -18.99 -4.53 -10.01
CA THR A 168 -19.41 -3.93 -11.29
C THR A 168 -18.73 -4.58 -12.50
N GLY A 169 -17.89 -5.59 -12.31
CA GLY A 169 -17.12 -6.25 -13.35
C GLY A 169 -15.85 -5.52 -13.80
N ARG A 170 -15.59 -4.30 -13.29
CA ARG A 170 -14.35 -3.55 -13.58
C ARG A 170 -13.15 -4.18 -12.89
N ASP A 171 -11.98 -4.05 -13.51
CA ASP A 171 -10.71 -4.41 -12.90
C ASP A 171 -10.44 -3.54 -11.66
N VAL A 172 -9.76 -4.13 -10.68
CA VAL A 172 -9.42 -3.46 -9.42
C VAL A 172 -8.20 -2.58 -9.60
N GLU A 173 -8.26 -1.37 -9.07
CA GLU A 173 -7.15 -0.44 -9.03
C GLU A 173 -6.69 -0.21 -7.58
N CYS A 174 -5.45 0.26 -7.39
CA CYS A 174 -4.90 0.53 -6.06
C CYS A 174 -5.83 1.42 -5.21
N ARG A 175 -6.45 2.43 -5.83
CA ARG A 175 -7.37 3.36 -5.16
C ARG A 175 -8.67 2.72 -4.68
N ASP A 176 -9.13 1.61 -5.26
CA ASP A 176 -10.39 0.99 -4.85
C ASP A 176 -10.30 0.43 -3.42
N CYS A 177 -9.10 0.03 -3.00
CA CYS A 177 -8.81 -0.44 -1.64
C CYS A 177 -8.18 0.64 -0.77
N HIS A 178 -7.29 1.47 -1.32
CA HIS A 178 -6.48 2.41 -0.54
C HIS A 178 -7.12 3.80 -0.35
N ARG A 179 -8.21 4.15 -1.05
CA ARG A 179 -8.96 5.38 -0.74
C ARG A 179 -10.10 5.09 0.22
N VAL A 180 -10.09 5.76 1.37
CA VAL A 180 -11.23 5.76 2.30
C VAL A 180 -11.79 7.18 2.37
N GLY A 181 -12.90 7.41 1.68
CA GLY A 181 -13.47 8.75 1.49
C GLY A 181 -12.79 9.52 0.35
N GLU A 182 -12.74 10.85 0.46
CA GLU A 182 -12.14 11.72 -0.57
C GLU A 182 -10.61 11.82 -0.48
N GLU A 183 -10.04 11.57 0.71
CA GLU A 183 -8.60 11.59 0.94
C GLU A 183 -8.02 10.17 0.84
N GLY A 184 -7.04 10.00 -0.05
CA GLY A 184 -6.25 8.77 -0.13
C GLY A 184 -5.32 8.69 1.08
N THR A 185 -5.81 8.14 2.18
CA THR A 185 -4.95 7.69 3.27
C THR A 185 -4.73 6.19 3.08
N PRO A 186 -3.48 5.69 3.05
CA PRO A 186 -3.22 4.26 3.15
C PRO A 186 -3.76 3.75 4.49
N LYS A 187 -5.04 3.39 4.53
CA LYS A 187 -5.76 3.10 5.78
C LYS A 187 -5.47 1.67 6.24
N PRO A 188 -5.49 1.50 7.57
CA PRO A 188 -4.29 1.29 8.34
C PRO A 188 -3.77 -0.14 8.17
N LEU A 189 -2.64 -0.25 7.48
CA LEU A 189 -1.61 -1.17 7.92
C LEU A 189 -0.60 -0.40 8.80
N GLY A 190 -1.11 0.58 9.58
CA GLY A 190 -0.35 1.48 10.47
C GLY A 190 0.38 0.75 11.59
N LYS A 191 0.95 1.50 12.55
CA LYS A 191 1.85 0.96 13.58
C LYS A 191 1.21 -0.12 14.46
N ASP A 192 -0.10 -0.10 14.64
CA ASP A 192 -0.81 -1.02 15.53
C ASP A 192 -1.86 -1.81 14.75
N ARG A 193 -1.39 -2.73 13.89
CA ARG A 193 -2.30 -3.61 13.13
C ARG A 193 -2.96 -4.61 14.08
N GLU A 194 -3.98 -4.16 14.81
CA GLU A 194 -4.76 -5.07 15.65
C GLU A 194 -5.47 -6.09 14.77
N ARG A 195 -5.28 -7.37 15.10
CA ARG A 195 -5.81 -8.48 14.32
C ARG A 195 -7.31 -8.38 14.09
N GLY A 196 -8.08 -7.94 15.10
CA GLY A 196 -9.52 -7.76 15.00
C GLY A 196 -9.92 -6.73 13.94
N GLU A 197 -9.30 -5.55 14.00
CA GLU A 197 -9.57 -4.45 13.05
C GLU A 197 -9.20 -4.84 11.61
N VAL A 198 -8.07 -5.52 11.42
CA VAL A 198 -7.65 -5.97 10.09
C VAL A 198 -8.63 -7.00 9.51
N LEU A 199 -9.11 -7.94 10.32
CA LEU A 199 -10.09 -8.93 9.88
C LEU A 199 -11.45 -8.30 9.55
N GLU A 200 -11.92 -7.38 10.40
CA GLU A 200 -13.13 -6.62 10.13
C GLU A 200 -13.01 -5.83 8.83
N TRP A 201 -11.90 -5.11 8.66
CA TRP A 201 -11.64 -4.34 7.44
C TRP A 201 -11.58 -5.24 6.20
N MET A 202 -10.87 -6.37 6.25
CA MET A 202 -10.80 -7.31 5.13
C MET A 202 -12.19 -7.84 4.75
N ASN A 203 -13.04 -8.12 5.73
CA ASN A 203 -14.42 -8.56 5.46
C ASN A 203 -15.26 -7.44 4.83
N LEU A 204 -15.23 -6.24 5.40
CA LEU A 204 -16.08 -5.12 4.97
C LEU A 204 -15.60 -4.46 3.66
N GLN A 205 -14.30 -4.38 3.44
CA GLN A 205 -13.73 -3.66 2.29
C GLN A 205 -13.26 -4.59 1.18
N LEU A 206 -12.77 -5.80 1.51
CA LEU A 206 -12.30 -6.73 0.49
C LEU A 206 -13.42 -7.70 0.09
N VAL A 207 -13.83 -8.57 1.02
CA VAL A 207 -14.80 -9.65 0.74
C VAL A 207 -16.15 -9.10 0.31
N ALA A 208 -16.65 -8.04 0.96
CA ALA A 208 -17.96 -7.50 0.64
C ALA A 208 -18.02 -6.70 -0.67
N ARG A 209 -16.89 -6.21 -1.20
CA ARG A 209 -16.87 -5.27 -2.34
C ARG A 209 -16.30 -5.85 -3.64
N PHE A 210 -15.54 -6.93 -3.54
CA PHE A 210 -14.89 -7.55 -4.67
C PHE A 210 -15.34 -8.99 -4.86
N GLU A 211 -15.13 -9.46 -6.07
CA GLU A 211 -15.37 -10.82 -6.53
C GLU A 211 -14.05 -11.37 -7.09
N THR A 212 -13.98 -12.69 -7.26
CA THR A 212 -12.87 -13.29 -8.00
C THR A 212 -12.93 -12.87 -9.46
N LYS A 213 -11.82 -12.99 -10.19
CA LYS A 213 -11.77 -12.70 -11.63
C LYS A 213 -12.84 -13.45 -12.43
N ASP A 214 -13.20 -14.64 -11.99
CA ASP A 214 -14.23 -15.51 -12.60
C ASP A 214 -15.67 -15.14 -12.19
N GLY A 215 -15.87 -14.07 -11.41
CA GLY A 215 -17.18 -13.60 -10.93
C GLY A 215 -17.70 -14.34 -9.69
N GLY A 216 -16.86 -15.15 -9.04
CA GLY A 216 -17.23 -15.85 -7.81
C GLY A 216 -17.17 -14.93 -6.59
N ALA A 217 -17.94 -15.26 -5.55
CA ALA A 217 -17.83 -14.58 -4.27
C ALA A 217 -16.41 -14.72 -3.70
N LEU A 218 -15.83 -13.61 -3.25
CA LEU A 218 -14.53 -13.65 -2.60
C LEU A 218 -14.67 -14.27 -1.20
N HIS A 219 -13.79 -15.20 -0.85
CA HIS A 219 -13.75 -15.83 0.46
C HIS A 219 -12.32 -15.80 1.00
N CYS A 220 -12.14 -15.95 2.32
CA CYS A 220 -10.81 -15.91 2.94
C CYS A 220 -9.85 -16.91 2.29
N LYS A 221 -10.32 -18.12 1.95
CA LYS A 221 -9.52 -19.17 1.29
C LYS A 221 -9.04 -18.82 -0.13
N ALA A 222 -9.60 -17.80 -0.78
CA ALA A 222 -9.13 -17.35 -2.09
C ALA A 222 -7.76 -16.67 -1.95
N CYS A 223 -7.53 -15.98 -0.83
CA CYS A 223 -6.28 -15.28 -0.55
C CYS A 223 -5.38 -16.06 0.40
N HIS A 224 -5.95 -16.85 1.32
CA HIS A 224 -5.24 -17.57 2.38
C HIS A 224 -5.24 -19.09 2.14
N GLY A 225 -4.36 -19.82 2.83
CA GLY A 225 -4.30 -21.29 2.73
C GLY A 225 -5.52 -22.05 3.28
N GLY A 226 -6.53 -21.34 3.81
CA GLY A 226 -7.70 -21.92 4.46
C GLY A 226 -8.74 -20.87 4.84
N THR A 227 -9.79 -21.30 5.53
CA THR A 227 -10.81 -20.40 6.11
C THR A 227 -10.34 -19.87 7.45
N LEU A 228 -10.78 -18.66 7.82
CA LEU A 228 -10.41 -18.09 9.12
C LEU A 228 -10.81 -19.03 10.27
N GLY A 229 -9.85 -19.36 11.13
CA GLY A 229 -10.03 -20.28 12.26
C GLY A 229 -9.74 -21.76 11.95
N SER A 230 -9.49 -22.13 10.70
CA SER A 230 -9.05 -23.48 10.35
C SER A 230 -7.53 -23.64 10.53
N PRO A 231 -7.02 -24.87 10.80
CA PRO A 231 -5.58 -25.11 10.92
C PRO A 231 -4.82 -24.90 9.60
N GLU A 232 -5.51 -24.93 8.46
CA GLU A 232 -4.94 -24.62 7.15
C GLU A 232 -4.83 -23.11 6.88
N PHE A 233 -5.41 -22.26 7.73
CA PHE A 233 -5.32 -20.81 7.58
C PHE A 233 -3.86 -20.37 7.68
N ARG A 234 -3.29 -19.97 6.55
CA ARG A 234 -1.95 -19.36 6.48
C ARG A 234 -2.05 -17.91 6.09
N SER A 235 -1.46 -17.07 6.92
CA SER A 235 -1.24 -15.67 6.60
C SER A 235 -0.34 -15.59 5.36
N LYS A 236 -0.74 -14.80 4.36
CA LYS A 236 0.15 -14.45 3.24
C LYS A 236 0.78 -13.10 3.52
N VAL A 237 1.75 -12.70 2.70
CA VAL A 237 2.57 -11.47 2.70
C VAL A 237 2.02 -10.26 3.48
N ILE A 238 0.73 -9.93 3.39
CA ILE A 238 0.11 -8.80 4.12
C ILE A 238 0.03 -9.01 5.65
N LEU A 239 -0.16 -10.25 6.11
CA LEU A 239 -0.42 -10.60 7.51
C LEU A 239 0.75 -11.34 8.20
N ALA A 240 1.79 -11.71 7.45
CA ALA A 240 2.91 -12.53 7.96
C ALA A 240 3.55 -11.90 9.20
N ASP A 241 3.83 -10.59 9.14
CA ASP A 241 4.49 -9.86 10.23
C ASP A 241 3.61 -9.70 11.49
N ILE A 242 2.28 -9.66 11.33
CA ILE A 242 1.33 -9.44 12.44
C ILE A 242 1.07 -10.75 13.18
N MET A 243 1.03 -11.86 12.44
CA MET A 243 0.64 -13.16 12.99
C MET A 243 1.81 -13.92 13.62
N GLY A 244 3.01 -13.32 13.66
CA GLY A 244 4.20 -13.94 14.24
C GLY A 244 4.69 -15.16 13.45
N ASP A 245 4.22 -15.32 12.20
CA ASP A 245 4.67 -16.36 11.30
C ASP A 245 6.08 -15.99 10.79
N ASN A 246 7.11 -16.25 11.61
CA ASN A 246 8.53 -16.09 11.26
C ASN A 246 9.00 -16.99 10.10
N SER A 247 8.07 -17.66 9.40
CA SER A 247 8.37 -18.49 8.23
C SER A 247 8.83 -17.68 7.01
N PHE A 248 8.61 -16.36 7.01
CA PHE A 248 9.06 -15.47 5.95
C PHE A 248 10.32 -14.69 6.36
N SER A 249 11.43 -15.40 6.61
CA SER A 249 12.75 -14.79 6.47
C SER A 249 12.87 -14.36 5.01
N ILE A 250 12.68 -13.06 4.75
CA ILE A 250 13.12 -12.46 3.49
C ILE A 250 14.60 -12.81 3.41
N GLN A 251 14.95 -13.81 2.61
CA GLN A 251 16.30 -13.94 2.10
C GLN A 251 16.46 -12.72 1.20
N VAL A 252 16.81 -11.59 1.82
CA VAL A 252 17.36 -10.45 1.11
C VAL A 252 18.57 -11.06 0.47
N ALA A 253 18.43 -11.40 -0.82
CA ALA A 253 19.54 -11.87 -1.59
C ALA A 253 20.55 -10.72 -1.58
N SER A 254 21.56 -10.82 -0.72
CA SER A 254 22.77 -10.01 -0.75
C SER A 254 23.59 -10.27 -2.03
N GLY A 255 23.01 -10.99 -3.02
CA GLY A 255 23.51 -11.07 -4.37
C GLY A 255 23.35 -9.73 -5.06
N ALA A 256 24.23 -8.80 -4.73
CA ALA A 256 24.66 -7.79 -5.68
C ALA A 256 25.02 -8.54 -6.98
N PRO A 257 24.48 -8.14 -8.14
CA PRO A 257 25.09 -8.55 -9.39
C PRO A 257 26.52 -8.01 -9.35
N ASP A 258 27.47 -8.93 -9.43
CA ASP A 258 28.87 -8.66 -9.73
C ASP A 258 28.88 -7.84 -11.02
N SER A 259 28.88 -6.52 -10.87
CA SER A 259 29.17 -5.61 -11.96
C SER A 259 30.64 -5.82 -12.24
N GLY A 260 30.92 -6.79 -13.12
CA GLY A 260 32.17 -6.91 -13.84
C GLY A 260 32.44 -5.60 -14.57
N VAL A 261 33.00 -4.66 -13.84
CA VAL A 261 33.85 -3.62 -14.38
C VAL A 261 35.13 -4.35 -14.74
N GLU A 262 35.21 -4.78 -15.99
CA GLU A 262 36.49 -5.07 -16.61
C GLU A 262 37.29 -3.76 -16.56
N THR A 263 38.25 -3.69 -15.64
CA THR A 263 39.31 -2.69 -15.65
C THR A 263 40.14 -2.89 -16.92
N PRO A 264 40.34 -1.85 -17.76
CA PRO A 264 41.39 -1.88 -18.76
C PRO A 264 42.73 -2.01 -18.03
N GLY A 265 43.52 -2.99 -18.45
CA GLY A 265 44.89 -3.16 -18.00
C GLY A 265 45.76 -2.08 -18.62
N ASP A 266 46.17 -1.13 -17.78
CA ASP A 266 47.22 -0.16 -18.08
C ASP A 266 48.18 -0.29 -16.89
N GLY A 267 49.37 -0.86 -17.07
CA GLY A 267 50.48 -0.08 -17.60
C GLY A 267 51.37 0.32 -16.43
N GLU A 268 52.34 -0.53 -16.16
CA GLU A 268 53.47 -0.34 -15.25
C GLU A 268 54.15 1.02 -15.52
N ALA A 269 54.15 1.90 -14.52
CA ALA A 269 54.96 3.12 -14.48
C ALA A 269 55.23 3.51 -13.03
N ASP A 270 56.31 2.93 -12.53
CA ASP A 270 57.22 3.39 -11.51
C ASP A 270 57.34 4.93 -11.45
N GLY A 271 57.11 5.47 -10.25
CA GLY A 271 57.19 6.89 -9.97
C GLY A 271 57.20 7.15 -8.47
N GLU A 272 58.36 6.94 -7.85
CA GLU A 272 58.77 7.57 -6.58
C GLU A 272 58.47 9.07 -6.62
N LEU A 273 57.72 9.60 -5.65
CA LEU A 273 57.94 10.95 -5.13
C LEU A 273 57.52 11.03 -3.66
N GLU A 274 58.50 11.35 -2.84
CA GLU A 274 58.49 11.57 -1.40
C GLU A 274 57.84 12.89 -1.00
N GLY A 275 57.47 13.00 0.29
CA GLY A 275 57.23 14.25 1.03
C GLY A 275 55.75 14.59 1.19
N ASP A 276 55.24 15.13 2.30
CA ASP A 276 55.79 15.68 3.53
C ASP A 276 54.57 15.71 4.49
N SER A 277 54.66 15.14 5.70
CA SER A 277 54.68 15.87 6.99
C SER A 277 53.51 16.84 7.28
N LEU A 278 53.20 16.95 8.58
CA LEU A 278 52.26 17.86 9.27
C LEU A 278 50.84 17.28 9.49
N ASP A 279 50.23 17.32 10.68
CA ASP A 279 50.66 17.66 12.04
C ASP A 279 49.53 17.16 12.97
N ALA A 280 49.88 16.64 14.14
CA ALA A 280 48.93 16.07 15.09
C ALA A 280 48.41 17.16 16.04
N GLY A 281 47.18 17.64 15.78
CA GLY A 281 46.48 18.57 16.66
C GLY A 281 45.94 17.89 17.93
N VAL A 282 46.62 18.15 19.05
CA VAL A 282 46.19 17.90 20.44
C VAL A 282 44.97 18.76 20.79
N LEU A 283 43.94 18.18 21.40
CA LEU A 283 42.85 18.93 22.06
C LEU A 283 43.01 18.87 23.60
N PRO A 284 42.78 19.97 24.33
CA PRO A 284 42.87 20.00 25.79
C PRO A 284 41.58 19.51 26.46
N VAL A 285 41.78 18.85 27.60
CA VAL A 285 40.76 18.52 28.60
C VAL A 285 40.54 19.74 29.50
N GLU A 286 39.31 20.22 29.61
CA GLU A 286 38.87 21.10 30.70
C GLU A 286 38.04 20.32 31.73
N ARG A 287 38.17 20.77 32.98
CA ARG A 287 37.68 20.16 34.22
C ARG A 287 36.22 20.47 34.53
#